data_AF-A0A059LHM7-F1
#
_entry.id   AF-A0A059LHM7-F1
#
_cell.length_a   1.000
_cell.length_b   1.000
_cell.length_c   1.000
_cell.angle_alpha   90.00
_cell.angle_beta   90.00
_cell.angle_gamma   90.00
#
_symmetry.space_group_name_H-M   'P 1'
#
loop_
_entity.id
_entity.type
_entity.pdbx_description
1 polymer ?
#
loop_
_entity_poly.entity_id
_entity_poly.type
_entity_poly.pdbx_seq_one_letter_code
_entity_poly.pdbx_strand_id
1 'polypeptide(L)'
;MADVYALNEDGTAKNPAAFRAALKADPAKREALEKDPEVAKVVFGDDDGAFQELIKSVFHTEKKRQERLNRTMAERTIDAQRASATVPRDTVQLYAQLRESGLQYGPAFRLLRNVHVPDMSA
;
A
#
# COMPACT_ATOMS: atom_id res chain seq x y z
N MET A 1 11.35 20.05 0.39
CA MET A 1 12.22 18.89 0.70
C MET A 1 11.93 17.84 -0.35
N ALA A 2 12.96 17.33 -1.05
CA ALA A 2 12.77 16.25 -2.01
C ALA A 2 12.42 14.96 -1.26
N ASP A 3 11.42 14.22 -1.75
CA ASP A 3 11.06 12.91 -1.20
C ASP A 3 12.20 11.92 -1.45
N VAL A 4 12.80 11.45 -0.36
CA VAL A 4 13.99 10.57 -0.39
C VAL A 4 13.66 9.18 -0.94
N TYR A 5 12.38 8.79 -0.92
CA TYR A 5 11.91 7.50 -1.43
C TYR A 5 11.22 7.61 -2.79
N ALA A 6 11.36 8.73 -3.49
CA ALA A 6 10.70 8.92 -4.78
C ALA A 6 11.19 7.91 -5.83
N LEU A 7 10.23 7.23 -6.48
CA LEU A 7 10.47 6.28 -7.58
C LEU A 7 10.08 6.90 -8.93
N ASN A 8 10.66 6.37 -10.01
CA ASN A 8 10.23 6.59 -11.39
C ASN A 8 9.07 5.65 -11.75
N GLU A 9 8.45 5.88 -12.91
CA GLU A 9 7.36 5.02 -13.42
C GLU A 9 7.81 3.56 -13.65
N ASP A 10 9.09 3.37 -13.97
CA ASP A 10 9.72 2.08 -14.17
C ASP A 10 10.10 1.37 -12.86
N GLY A 11 9.83 1.97 -11.70
CA GLY A 11 10.12 1.40 -10.39
C GLY A 11 11.55 1.61 -9.87
N THR A 12 12.40 2.34 -10.60
CA THR A 12 13.75 2.73 -10.14
C THR A 12 13.69 3.93 -9.20
N ALA A 13 14.61 4.02 -8.24
CA ALA A 13 14.69 5.18 -7.34
C ALA A 13 15.22 6.41 -8.09
N LYS A 14 14.60 7.58 -7.89
CA LYS A 14 15.06 8.86 -8.47
C LYS A 14 16.45 9.26 -7.95
N ASN A 15 16.77 8.90 -6.71
CA ASN A 15 18.08 9.10 -6.11
C ASN A 15 18.50 7.83 -5.36
N PRO A 16 19.19 6.88 -6.01
CA PRO A 16 19.60 5.60 -5.39
C PRO A 16 20.43 5.80 -4.12
N ALA A 17 21.39 6.71 -4.14
CA ALA A 17 22.27 6.97 -3.00
C ALA A 17 21.48 7.50 -1.79
N ALA A 18 20.56 8.45 -2.01
CA ALA A 18 19.74 8.99 -0.92
C ALA A 18 18.73 7.96 -0.39
N PHE A 19 18.11 7.16 -1.27
CA PHE A 19 17.19 6.09 -0.88
C PHE A 19 17.91 5.05 -0.01
N ARG A 20 19.09 4.59 -0.46
CA ARG A 20 19.93 3.63 0.24
C ARG A 20 20.43 4.18 1.58
N ALA A 21 20.85 5.44 1.63
CA ALA A 21 21.23 6.10 2.87
C ALA A 21 20.05 6.17 3.86
N ALA A 22 18.85 6.48 3.39
CA ALA A 22 17.65 6.52 4.23
C ALA A 22 17.22 5.13 4.71
N LEU A 23 17.41 4.07 3.91
CA LEU A 23 17.21 2.69 4.36
C LEU A 23 18.23 2.29 5.44
N LYS A 24 19.50 2.70 5.29
CA LYS A 24 20.56 2.41 6.26
C LYS A 24 20.38 3.17 7.58
N ALA A 25 19.81 4.38 7.52
CA ALA A 25 19.59 5.24 8.68
C ALA A 25 18.40 4.81 9.56
N ASP A 26 17.43 4.07 9.00
CA ASP A 26 16.23 3.61 9.71
C ASP A 26 16.49 2.25 10.41
N PRO A 27 16.52 2.19 11.75
CA PRO A 27 16.85 0.97 12.49
C PRO A 27 15.86 -0.16 12.24
N ALA A 28 14.57 0.16 12.09
CA ALA A 28 13.52 -0.85 11.91
C ALA A 28 13.60 -1.48 10.51
N LYS A 29 13.89 -0.67 9.49
CA LYS A 29 14.10 -1.18 8.13
C LYS A 29 15.39 -1.98 8.03
N ARG A 30 16.44 -1.57 8.75
CA ARG A 30 17.71 -2.30 8.79
C ARG A 30 17.54 -3.71 9.33
N GLU A 31 16.87 -3.86 10.47
CA GLU A 31 16.61 -5.17 11.09
C GLU A 31 15.77 -6.07 10.17
N ALA A 32 14.78 -5.50 9.47
CA ALA A 32 13.98 -6.25 8.51
C ALA A 32 14.81 -6.74 7.31
N LEU A 33 15.73 -5.92 6.80
CA LEU A 33 16.61 -6.26 5.68
C LEU A 33 17.67 -7.30 6.07
N GLU A 34 18.15 -7.29 7.32
CA GLU A 34 19.11 -8.29 7.82
C GLU A 34 18.53 -9.71 7.89
N LYS A 35 17.20 -9.86 7.92
CA LYS A 35 16.53 -11.18 7.86
C LYS A 35 16.66 -11.86 6.50
N ASP A 36 16.97 -11.09 5.45
CA ASP A 36 17.20 -11.60 4.10
C ASP A 36 18.65 -11.28 3.67
N PRO A 37 19.56 -12.27 3.72
CA PRO A 37 20.98 -12.05 3.47
C PRO A 37 21.30 -11.70 2.00
N GLU A 38 20.42 -12.01 1.03
CA GLU A 38 20.62 -11.60 -0.36
C GLU A 38 20.30 -10.11 -0.55
N VAL A 39 19.18 -9.67 0.01
CA VAL A 39 18.75 -8.27 0.01
C VAL A 39 19.74 -7.40 0.80
N ALA A 40 20.17 -7.86 1.98
CA ALA A 40 21.13 -7.14 2.81
C ALA A 40 22.45 -6.88 2.07
N LYS A 41 22.99 -7.86 1.33
CA LYS A 41 24.22 -7.68 0.54
C LYS A 41 24.10 -6.57 -0.49
N VAL A 42 22.97 -6.52 -1.19
CA VAL A 42 22.72 -5.51 -2.23
C VAL A 42 22.48 -4.12 -1.63
N VAL A 43 21.70 -4.01 -0.56
CA VAL A 43 21.38 -2.72 0.08
C VAL A 43 22.58 -2.15 0.86
N PHE A 44 23.34 -3.01 1.56
CA PHE A 44 24.49 -2.57 2.35
C PHE A 44 25.78 -2.44 1.54
N GLY A 45 25.93 -3.20 0.45
CA GLY A 45 27.03 -3.07 -0.52
C GLY A 45 27.04 -1.73 -1.24
N ASP A 46 28.01 -1.52 -2.14
CA ASP A 46 28.24 -0.24 -2.85
C ASP A 46 27.80 -0.24 -4.33
N ASP A 47 27.09 -1.28 -4.75
CA ASP A 47 26.61 -1.41 -6.13
C ASP A 47 25.21 -0.80 -6.30
N ASP A 48 25.18 0.44 -6.79
CA ASP A 48 23.92 1.15 -7.08
C ASP A 48 23.15 0.53 -8.26
N GLY A 49 23.81 -0.22 -9.16
CA GLY A 49 23.16 -0.93 -10.27
C GLY A 49 22.34 -2.12 -9.76
N ALA A 50 22.98 -2.98 -8.96
CA ALA A 50 22.31 -4.10 -8.32
C ALA A 50 21.16 -3.65 -7.41
N PHE A 51 21.33 -2.52 -6.71
CA PHE A 51 20.28 -1.93 -5.87
C PHE A 51 19.07 -1.47 -6.68
N GLN A 52 19.29 -0.83 -7.83
CA GLN A 52 18.21 -0.40 -8.71
C GLN A 52 17.46 -1.57 -9.35
N GLU A 53 18.15 -2.64 -9.75
CA GLU A 53 17.52 -3.87 -10.26
C GLU A 53 16.66 -4.54 -9.19
N LEU A 54 17.16 -4.61 -7.95
CA LEU A 54 16.41 -5.17 -6.83
C LEU A 54 15.12 -4.40 -6.60
N ILE A 55 15.18 -3.07 -6.43
CA ILE A 55 13.97 -2.26 -6.20
C ILE A 55 13.00 -2.37 -7.37
N LYS A 56 13.50 -2.33 -8.60
CA LYS A 56 12.67 -2.49 -9.81
C LYS A 56 11.93 -3.82 -9.81
N SER A 57 12.60 -4.91 -9.44
CA SER A 57 12.00 -6.26 -9.38
C SER A 57 10.87 -6.33 -8.33
N VAL A 58 11.10 -5.75 -7.15
CA VAL A 58 10.12 -5.68 -6.06
C VAL A 58 8.93 -4.82 -6.48
N PHE A 59 9.19 -3.66 -7.08
CA PHE A 59 8.16 -2.75 -7.57
C PHE A 59 7.24 -3.41 -8.60
N HIS A 60 7.80 -4.10 -9.60
CA HIS A 60 6.99 -4.82 -10.60
C HIS A 60 6.18 -5.95 -9.98
N THR A 61 6.76 -6.67 -9.02
CA THR A 61 6.07 -7.76 -8.32
C THR A 61 4.87 -7.24 -7.52
N GLU A 62 5.06 -6.17 -6.75
CA GLU A 62 3.99 -5.52 -6.00
C GLU A 62 2.95 -4.90 -6.93
N LYS A 63 3.35 -4.23 -8.01
CA LYS A 63 2.42 -3.67 -9.00
C LYS A 63 1.55 -4.76 -9.63
N LYS A 64 2.15 -5.88 -10.04
CA LYS A 64 1.42 -7.03 -10.61
C LYS A 64 0.49 -7.68 -9.59
N ARG A 65 0.89 -7.73 -8.32
CA ARG A 65 0.03 -8.21 -7.22
C ARG A 65 -1.17 -7.28 -7.02
N GLN A 66 -0.94 -5.97 -6.97
CA GLN A 66 -1.98 -4.94 -6.85
C GLN A 66 -2.97 -5.02 -8.03
N GLU A 67 -2.46 -5.12 -9.26
CA GLU A 67 -3.28 -5.27 -10.47
C GLU A 67 -4.12 -6.54 -10.44
N ARG A 68 -3.56 -7.66 -9.99
CA ARG A 68 -4.31 -8.92 -9.82
C ARG A 68 -5.41 -8.76 -8.78
N LEU A 69 -5.13 -8.17 -7.63
CA LEU A 69 -6.13 -7.91 -6.60
C LEU A 69 -7.24 -7.00 -7.14
N ASN A 70 -6.89 -5.90 -7.79
CA ASN A 70 -7.85 -4.98 -8.42
C ASN A 70 -8.70 -5.68 -9.47
N ARG A 71 -8.10 -6.53 -10.32
CA ARG A 71 -8.82 -7.31 -11.32
C ARG A 71 -9.80 -8.29 -10.67
N THR A 72 -9.35 -9.05 -9.67
CA THR A 72 -10.24 -9.98 -8.94
C THR A 72 -11.39 -9.24 -8.26
N MET A 73 -11.16 -8.03 -7.75
CA MET A 73 -12.21 -7.19 -7.17
C MET A 73 -13.17 -6.64 -8.23
N ALA A 74 -12.67 -6.27 -9.41
CA ALA A 74 -13.47 -5.79 -10.53
C ALA A 74 -14.33 -6.91 -11.17
N GLU A 75 -13.83 -8.14 -11.19
CA GLU A 75 -14.52 -9.32 -11.73
C GLU A 75 -15.46 -9.98 -10.71
N ARG A 76 -15.49 -9.52 -9.45
CA ARG A 76 -16.40 -10.04 -8.43
C ARG A 76 -17.85 -9.72 -8.78
N THR A 77 -18.69 -10.75 -8.80
CA THR A 77 -20.14 -10.61 -8.91
C THR A 77 -20.69 -9.85 -7.69
N ILE A 78 -21.84 -9.21 -7.85
CA ILE A 78 -22.53 -8.47 -6.76
C ILE A 78 -22.77 -9.39 -5.54
N ASP A 79 -23.15 -10.63 -5.78
CA ASP A 79 -23.39 -11.60 -4.71
C ASP A 79 -22.10 -12.00 -3.98
N ALA A 80 -20.97 -12.12 -4.69
CA ALA A 80 -19.68 -12.36 -4.05
C ALA A 80 -19.24 -11.18 -3.17
N GLN A 81 -19.52 -9.95 -3.60
CA GLN A 81 -19.27 -8.75 -2.80
C GLN A 81 -20.14 -8.74 -1.53
N ARG A 82 -21.44 -9.00 -1.66
CA ARG A 82 -22.38 -9.10 -0.52
C ARG A 82 -21.97 -10.19 0.46
N ALA A 83 -21.64 -11.38 -0.03
CA ALA A 83 -21.23 -12.51 0.81
C ALA A 83 -19.95 -12.22 1.60
N SER A 84 -19.02 -11.44 1.03
CA SER A 84 -17.80 -11.04 1.73
C SER A 84 -18.02 -9.97 2.80
N ALA A 85 -19.08 -9.17 2.70
CA ALA A 85 -19.36 -8.06 3.60
C ALA A 85 -20.08 -8.55 4.88
N THR A 86 -19.32 -9.20 5.77
CA THR A 86 -19.83 -9.84 6.98
C THR A 86 -19.78 -8.95 8.21
N VAL A 87 -18.92 -7.94 8.24
CA VAL A 87 -18.65 -7.14 9.44
C VAL A 87 -19.54 -5.89 9.45
N PRO A 88 -20.39 -5.68 10.47
CA PRO A 88 -21.21 -4.48 10.55
C PRO A 88 -20.33 -3.25 10.83
N ARG A 89 -20.65 -2.13 10.16
CA ARG A 89 -19.95 -0.85 10.31
C ARG A 89 -20.90 0.19 10.91
N ASP A 90 -20.41 0.93 11.90
CA ASP A 90 -21.15 2.05 12.46
C ASP A 90 -21.30 3.18 11.43
N THR A 91 -22.55 3.56 11.17
CA THR A 91 -22.92 4.58 10.19
C THR A 91 -22.55 5.99 10.66
N VAL A 92 -22.54 6.23 11.98
CA VAL A 92 -22.17 7.53 12.56
C VAL A 92 -20.68 7.79 12.32
N GLN A 93 -19.82 6.82 12.64
CA GLN A 93 -18.40 6.89 12.32
C GLN A 93 -18.14 6.98 10.82
N LEU A 94 -18.88 6.25 10.00
CA LEU A 94 -18.74 6.32 8.54
C LEU A 94 -18.95 7.75 8.02
N TYR A 95 -20.03 8.42 8.45
CA TYR A 95 -20.28 9.81 8.03
C TYR A 95 -19.26 10.80 8.60
N ALA A 96 -18.68 10.53 9.77
CA ALA A 96 -17.58 11.33 10.30
C ALA A 96 -16.33 11.23 9.42
N GLN A 97 -15.94 10.00 9.03
CA GLN A 97 -14.80 9.76 8.13
C GLN A 97 -15.03 10.37 6.73
N LEU A 98 -16.24 10.28 6.20
CA LEU A 98 -16.61 10.93 4.94
C LEU A 98 -16.51 12.46 5.04
N ARG A 99 -16.89 13.04 6.17
CA ARG A 99 -16.74 14.48 6.39
C ARG A 99 -15.27 14.90 6.42
N GLU A 100 -14.39 14.10 7.05
CA GLU A 100 -12.94 14.35 7.08
C GLU A 100 -12.32 14.31 5.68
N SER A 101 -12.84 13.49 4.77
CA SER A 101 -12.43 13.47 3.36
C SER A 101 -13.08 14.55 2.49
N GLY A 102 -13.88 15.45 3.09
CA GLY A 102 -14.53 16.57 2.41
C GLY A 102 -15.96 16.29 1.91
N LEU A 103 -16.50 15.09 2.14
CA LEU A 103 -17.85 14.69 1.78
C LEU A 103 -18.83 14.95 2.94
N GLN A 104 -19.34 16.18 3.04
CA GLN A 104 -20.29 16.55 4.07
C GLN A 104 -21.74 16.26 3.66
N TYR A 105 -22.30 15.17 4.17
CA TYR A 105 -23.72 14.84 4.00
C TYR A 105 -24.58 15.57 5.05
N GLY A 106 -25.62 16.27 4.60
CA GLY A 106 -26.65 16.86 5.47
C GLY A 106 -27.64 15.81 6.00
N PRO A 107 -28.48 16.15 6.99
CA PRO A 107 -29.38 15.20 7.65
C PRO A 107 -30.31 14.44 6.68
N ALA A 108 -30.82 15.11 5.64
CA ALA A 108 -31.69 14.50 4.63
C ALA A 108 -30.98 13.42 3.78
N PHE A 109 -29.65 13.44 3.71
CA PHE A 109 -28.84 12.53 2.89
C PHE A 109 -28.14 11.44 3.72
N ARG A 110 -28.29 11.45 5.05
CA ARG A 110 -27.73 10.44 5.96
C ARG A 110 -28.67 9.26 6.17
N LEU A 111 -28.99 8.55 5.09
CA LEU A 111 -30.02 7.50 5.08
C LEU A 111 -29.46 6.07 5.29
N LEU A 112 -28.13 5.91 5.35
CA LEU A 112 -27.53 4.59 5.58
C LEU A 112 -27.84 4.09 7.00
N ARG A 113 -28.37 2.87 7.10
CA ARG A 113 -28.70 2.21 8.38
C ARG A 113 -27.87 0.96 8.63
N ASN A 114 -27.86 0.06 7.65
CA ASN A 114 -27.18 -1.22 7.73
C ASN A 114 -26.04 -1.24 6.72
N VAL A 115 -24.84 -0.97 7.18
CA VAL A 115 -23.62 -1.00 6.36
C VAL A 115 -22.77 -2.16 6.85
N HIS A 116 -22.33 -2.99 5.90
CA HIS A 116 -21.41 -4.08 6.17
C HIS A 116 -20.19 -3.93 5.27
N VAL A 117 -19.04 -4.34 5.79
CA VAL A 117 -17.75 -4.28 5.08
C VAL A 117 -17.08 -5.66 5.10
N PRO A 118 -16.21 -5.95 4.13
CA PRO A 118 -15.40 -7.16 4.16
C PRO A 118 -14.52 -7.22 5.39
N ASP A 119 -14.34 -8.43 5.92
CA ASP A 119 -13.33 -8.67 6.93
C ASP A 119 -11.93 -8.54 6.29
N MET A 120 -11.18 -7.54 6.73
CA MET A 120 -9.82 -7.25 6.25
C MET A 120 -8.74 -7.88 7.15
N SER A 121 -9.13 -8.62 8.19
CA SER A 121 -8.22 -9.30 9.12
C SER A 121 -7.91 -10.75 8.73
N ALA A 122 -8.53 -11.26 7.67
CA ALA A 122 -8.37 -12.60 7.12
C ALA A 122 -7.31 -12.70 6.02
#